data_AF-A0A953DVU5-F1
#
_entry.id   AF-A0A953DVU5-F1
#
_cell.length_a   1.000
_cell.length_b   1.000
_cell.length_c   1.000
_cell.angle_alpha   90.00
_cell.angle_beta   90.00
_cell.angle_gamma   90.00
#
_symmetry.space_group_name_H-M   'P 1'
#
loop_
_entity.id
_entity.type
_entity.pdbx_description
1 polymer ?
#
loop_
_entity_poly.entity_id
_entity_poly.type
_entity_poly.pdbx_seq_one_letter_code
_entity_poly.pdbx_strand_id
1 'polypeptide(L)' 'IPVNAGGGLIGDGHPVGATGVRQVFEAYQQLTGQAGARQIENAKRFLTFNMGGSLTTSVAMLWARD' A
#
# COMPACT_ATOMS: atom_id res chain seq x y z
N ILE A 1 -2.51 10.66 -8.99
CA ILE A 1 -2.82 9.72 -7.88
C ILE A 1 -1.49 9.16 -7.40
N PRO A 2 -1.07 9.39 -6.14
CA PRO A 2 0.16 8.80 -5.61
C PRO A 2 0.07 7.27 -5.60
N VAL A 3 1.17 6.59 -5.96
CA VAL A 3 1.25 5.12 -5.99
C VAL A 3 2.55 4.71 -5.31
N ASN A 4 2.46 3.75 -4.38
CA ASN A 4 3.61 3.18 -3.68
C ASN A 4 4.56 4.27 -3.18
N ALA A 5 4.08 5.16 -2.30
CA ALA A 5 4.90 6.25 -1.78
C ALA A 5 6.18 5.74 -1.10
N GLY A 6 6.18 4.49 -0.58
CA GLY A 6 7.36 3.80 -0.03
C GLY A 6 8.32 3.23 -1.07
N GLY A 7 8.01 3.33 -2.36
CA GLY A 7 8.83 2.77 -3.45
C GLY A 7 8.37 1.39 -3.92
N GLY A 8 7.41 0.76 -3.23
CA GLY A 8 6.80 -0.49 -3.67
C GLY A 8 7.81 -1.64 -3.76
N LEU A 9 7.57 -2.60 -4.65
CA LEU A 9 8.44 -3.78 -4.76
C LEU A 9 9.88 -3.43 -5.19
N ILE A 10 10.06 -2.31 -5.90
CA ILE A 10 11.36 -1.88 -6.44
C ILE A 10 12.20 -1.17 -5.35
N GLY A 11 11.59 -0.26 -4.59
CA GLY A 11 12.28 0.54 -3.58
C GLY A 11 12.30 -0.07 -2.17
N ASP A 12 11.13 -0.53 -1.70
CA ASP A 12 10.96 -1.13 -0.35
C ASP A 12 11.33 -2.63 -0.33
N GLY A 13 11.45 -3.25 -1.51
CA GLY A 13 11.74 -4.68 -1.68
C GLY A 13 10.49 -5.57 -1.78
N HIS A 14 10.72 -6.85 -2.10
CA HIS A 14 9.66 -7.82 -2.39
C HIS A 14 9.85 -9.19 -1.70
N PRO A 15 9.74 -9.27 -0.37
CA PRO A 15 9.48 -10.54 0.29
C PRO A 15 8.05 -10.98 -0.04
N VAL A 16 7.90 -12.00 -0.90
CA VAL A 16 6.63 -12.35 -1.57
C VAL A 16 5.45 -12.42 -0.58
N GLY A 17 5.55 -13.21 0.48
CA GLY A 17 4.48 -13.36 1.47
C GLY A 17 4.19 -12.09 2.31
N ALA A 18 5.20 -11.24 2.52
CA ALA A 18 5.05 -10.03 3.32
C ALA A 18 4.55 -8.82 2.50
N THR A 19 4.58 -8.90 1.17
CA THR A 19 4.29 -7.75 0.30
C THR A 19 2.85 -7.26 0.44
N GLY A 20 1.87 -8.16 0.50
CA GLY A 20 0.48 -7.79 0.72
C GLY A 20 0.27 -7.13 2.09
N VAL A 21 0.90 -7.68 3.14
CA VAL A 21 0.85 -7.10 4.50
C VAL A 21 1.48 -5.70 4.54
N ARG A 22 2.63 -5.50 3.88
CA ARG A 22 3.28 -4.19 3.77
C ARG A 22 2.38 -3.16 3.07
N GLN A 23 1.67 -3.55 2.01
CA GLN A 23 0.74 -2.65 1.32
C GLN A 23 -0.39 -2.17 2.26
N VAL A 24 -0.94 -3.07 3.09
CA VAL A 24 -1.94 -2.69 4.11
C VAL A 24 -1.32 -1.82 5.20
N PHE A 25 -0.09 -2.09 5.62
CA PHE A 25 0.64 -1.25 6.58
C PHE A 25 0.92 0.16 6.03
N GLU A 26 1.23 0.30 4.75
CA GLU A 26 1.37 1.61 4.10
C GLU A 26 0.03 2.35 4.04
N ALA A 27 -1.06 1.65 3.71
CA ALA A 27 -2.42 2.21 3.77
C ALA A 27 -2.75 2.72 5.18
N TYR A 28 -2.45 1.94 6.23
CA TYR A 28 -2.62 2.35 7.61
C TYR A 28 -1.84 3.62 7.93
N GLN A 29 -0.53 3.67 7.63
CA GLN A 29 0.30 4.84 7.93
C GLN A 29 -0.21 6.08 7.20
N GLN A 30 -0.56 5.96 5.91
CA GLN A 30 -1.06 7.09 5.12
C GLN A 30 -2.41 7.59 5.64
N LEU A 31 -3.35 6.68 5.88
CA LEU A 31 -4.68 7.04 6.38
C LEU A 31 -4.62 7.61 7.79
N THR A 32 -3.67 7.19 8.63
CA THR A 32 -3.57 7.66 10.02
C THR A 32 -2.69 8.90 10.22
N GLY A 33 -2.01 9.38 9.18
CA GLY A 33 -1.09 10.51 9.29
C GLY A 33 0.30 10.15 9.83
N GLN A 34 0.67 8.87 9.80
CA GLN A 34 1.90 8.32 10.38
C GLN A 34 2.96 7.95 9.33
N ALA A 35 2.79 8.34 8.05
CA ALA A 35 3.73 7.98 6.98
C ALA A 35 5.01 8.84 6.92
N GLY A 36 5.25 9.68 7.93
CA GLY A 36 6.46 10.50 8.07
C GLY A 36 6.69 11.42 6.87
N ALA A 37 7.93 11.47 6.36
CA ALA A 37 8.31 12.31 5.22
C ALA A 37 7.55 11.98 3.91
N ARG A 38 6.89 10.82 3.83
CA ARG A 38 6.15 10.34 2.66
C ARG A 38 4.64 10.54 2.80
N GLN A 39 4.19 11.27 3.82
CA GLN A 39 2.78 11.49 4.10
C GLN A 39 2.08 12.23 2.95
N ILE A 40 0.98 11.63 2.47
CA ILE A 40 0.10 12.25 1.49
C ILE A 40 -0.90 13.13 2.24
N GLU A 41 -1.02 14.38 1.81
CA GLU A 41 -1.96 15.34 2.39
C GLU A 41 -3.41 14.88 2.18
N ASN A 42 -4.23 15.00 3.22
CA ASN A 42 -5.68 14.72 3.18
C ASN A 42 -6.05 13.31 2.68
N ALA A 43 -5.20 12.30 2.91
CA ALA A 43 -5.49 10.92 2.57
C ALA A 43 -6.68 10.37 3.38
N LYS A 44 -7.82 10.14 2.72
CA LYS A 44 -9.05 9.58 3.33
C LYS A 44 -9.41 8.18 2.84
N ARG A 45 -8.89 7.80 1.67
CA ARG A 45 -9.11 6.49 1.04
C ARG A 45 -7.80 5.97 0.47
N PHE A 46 -7.60 4.67 0.53
CA PHE A 46 -6.40 4.02 0.02
C PHE A 46 -6.77 2.68 -0.63
N LEU A 47 -6.25 2.41 -1.81
CA LEU A 47 -6.44 1.14 -2.51
C LEU A 47 -5.15 0.32 -2.42
N THR A 48 -5.23 -0.89 -1.88
CA THR A 48 -4.15 -1.88 -2.01
C THR A 48 -4.51 -2.87 -3.11
N PHE A 49 -3.56 -3.11 -4.01
CA PHE A 49 -3.70 -4.11 -5.07
C PHE A 49 -2.47 -5.02 -5.06
N ASN A 50 -2.71 -6.30 -4.81
CA ASN A 50 -1.69 -7.33 -4.75
C ASN A 50 -1.95 -8.39 -5.82
N MET A 51 -0.88 -8.89 -6.43
CA MET A 51 -0.94 -9.92 -7.45
C MET A 51 0.03 -11.06 -7.10
N GLY A 52 -0.38 -12.29 -7.41
CA GLY A 52 0.41 -13.50 -7.20
C GLY A 52 0.47 -14.36 -8.46
N GLY A 53 1.61 -15.03 -8.65
CA GLY A 53 1.90 -15.80 -9.86
C GLY A 53 1.96 -14.91 -11.11
N SER A 54 1.74 -15.51 -12.28
CA SER A 54 1.62 -14.79 -13.55
C SER A 54 0.20 -14.22 -13.71
N LEU A 55 -0.21 -13.36 -12.77
CA LEU A 55 -1.57 -12.78 -12.69
C LEU A 55 -2.69 -13.80 -12.40
N THR A 56 -2.35 -14.97 -11.88
CA THR A 56 -3.33 -16.03 -11.57
C THR A 56 -4.17 -15.71 -10.34
N THR A 57 -3.69 -14.80 -9.48
CA THR A 57 -4.42 -14.36 -8.29
C THR A 57 -4.26 -12.86 -8.15
N SER A 58 -5.37 -12.18 -7.89
CA SER A 58 -5.42 -10.74 -7.67
C SER A 58 -6.30 -10.42 -6.47
N VAL A 59 -5.81 -9.57 -5.59
CA VAL A 59 -6.53 -9.13 -4.39
C VAL A 59 -6.53 -7.61 -4.36
N ALA A 60 -7.72 -7.02 -4.34
CA ALA A 60 -7.93 -5.58 -4.23
C ALA A 60 -8.73 -5.28 -2.96
N MET A 61 -8.27 -4.31 -2.17
CA MET A 61 -8.97 -3.87 -0.96
C MET A 61 -8.99 -2.35 -0.89
N LEU A 62 -10.16 -1.78 -0.61
CA LEU A 62 -10.34 -0.35 -0.36
C LEU A 62 -10.36 -0.11 1.16
N TRP A 63 -9.46 0.75 1.62
CA TRP A 63 -9.36 1.19 2.99
C TRP A 63 -9.84 2.63 3.08
N ALA A 64 -10.54 2.97 4.16
CA ALA A 64 -11.00 4.32 4.42
C ALA A 64 -10.86 4.66 5.91
N ARG A 65 -10.67 5.94 6.20
CA ARG A 65 -10.83 6.50 7.55
C ARG A 65 -11.80 7.66 7.45
N ASP A 66 -12.81 7.66 8.30
CA ASP A 66 -13.80 8.73 8.42
C ASP A 66 -13.20 9.98 9.10
#